data_AF-A0A836VD88-F1
#
_entry.id   AF-A0A836VD88-F1
#
_cell.length_a   1.000
_cell.length_b   1.000
_cell.length_c   1.000
_cell.angle_alpha   90.00
_cell.angle_beta   90.00
_cell.angle_gamma   90.00
#
_symmetry.space_group_name_H-M   'P 1'
#
loop_
_entity.id
_entity.type
_entity.pdbx_description
1 polymer ?
#
loop_
_entity_poly.entity_id
_entity_poly.type
_entity_poly.pdbx_seq_one_letter_code
_entity_poly.pdbx_strand_id
1 'polypeptide(L)' 'MARPNILFIMPDQLRADFLSCYGAEFIATPQIDSLAADGVRYARAYST' A
#
# COMPACT_ATOMS: atom_id res chain seq x y z
N MET A 1 -13.96 4.71 -24.01
CA MET A 1 -12.88 4.60 -23.02
C MET A 1 -12.01 3.41 -23.41
N ALA A 2 -10.69 3.54 -23.39
CA ALA A 2 -9.81 2.39 -23.62
C ALA A 2 -9.90 1.41 -22.44
N ARG A 3 -9.61 0.12 -22.68
CA ARG A 3 -9.52 -0.89 -21.62
C ARG A 3 -8.39 -0.51 -20.66
N PRO A 4 -8.61 -0.48 -19.33
CA PRO A 4 -7.55 -0.14 -18.39
C PRO A 4 -6.52 -1.27 -18.28
N ASN A 5 -5.28 -0.89 -18.00
CA ASN A 5 -4.23 -1.82 -17.60
C ASN A 5 -4.33 -2.09 -16.09
N ILE A 6 -3.96 -3.30 -15.65
CA ILE A 6 -3.93 -3.67 -14.24
C ILE A 6 -2.51 -4.10 -13.88
N LEU A 7 -1.91 -3.45 -12.88
CA LEU A 7 -0.62 -3.81 -12.31
C LEU A 7 -0.84 -4.34 -10.88
N PHE A 8 -0.46 -5.59 -10.64
CA PHE A 8 -0.53 -6.21 -9.32
C PHE A 8 0.87 -6.32 -8.72
N ILE A 9 1.10 -5.64 -7.60
CA ILE A 9 2.38 -5.62 -6.88
C ILE A 9 2.17 -6.31 -5.53
N MET A 10 2.96 -7.34 -5.24
CA MET A 10 2.89 -8.11 -4.00
C MET A 10 4.30 -8.31 -3.42
N PRO A 11 4.67 -7.55 -2.37
CA PRO A 11 5.92 -7.77 -1.66
C PRO A 11 5.83 -9.03 -0.79
N ASP A 12 6.96 -9.72 -0.61
CA ASP A 12 7.05 -10.90 0.26
C ASP A 12 7.34 -10.47 1.71
N GLN A 13 6.61 -11.06 2.65
CA GLN A 13 6.72 -10.85 4.10
C GLN A 13 6.59 -9.39 4.60
N LEU A 14 6.06 -8.47 3.78
CA LEU A 14 5.84 -7.08 4.21
C LEU A 14 4.76 -7.02 5.29
N ARG A 15 5.09 -6.41 6.42
CA ARG A 15 4.12 -6.08 7.47
C ARG A 15 3.51 -4.70 7.23
N ALA A 16 2.22 -4.56 7.52
CA ALA A 16 1.53 -3.29 7.37
C ALA A 16 2.10 -2.19 8.28
N ASP A 17 2.49 -2.52 9.52
CA ASP A 17 3.04 -1.59 10.50
C ASP A 17 4.49 -1.13 10.21
N PHE A 18 5.03 -1.51 9.05
CA PHE A 18 6.32 -1.04 8.51
C PHE A 18 6.14 0.00 7.39
N LEU A 19 4.90 0.43 7.13
CA LEU A 19 4.58 1.48 6.16
C LEU A 19 4.16 2.76 6.89
N SER A 20 4.70 3.91 6.50
CA SER A 20 4.37 5.19 7.15
C SER A 20 2.90 5.57 6.97
N CYS A 21 2.29 5.27 5.82
CA CYS A 21 0.84 5.42 5.65
C CYS A 21 -0.02 4.54 6.58
N TYR A 22 0.55 3.53 7.23
CA TYR A 22 -0.11 2.72 8.27
C TYR A 22 0.32 3.09 9.70
N GLY A 23 1.12 4.14 9.88
CA GLY A 23 1.50 4.68 11.20
C GLY A 23 2.92 4.35 11.63
N ALA A 24 3.77 3.81 10.76
CA ALA A 24 5.19 3.64 11.09
C ALA A 24 5.89 5.01 11.20
N GLU A 25 6.37 5.37 12.38
CA GLU A 25 7.09 6.64 12.62
C GLU A 25 8.60 6.53 12.39
N PHE A 26 9.14 5.30 12.26
CA PHE A 26 10.57 5.02 12.18
C PHE A 26 11.10 4.84 10.74
N ILE A 27 10.23 4.85 9.73
CA ILE A 27 10.58 4.64 8.32
C ILE A 27 9.70 5.50 7.42
N ALA A 28 10.29 6.07 6.38
CA ALA A 28 9.54 6.79 5.34
C ALA A 28 9.31 5.88 4.13
N THR A 29 8.06 5.74 3.68
CA THR A 29 7.69 4.99 2.47
C THR A 29 6.96 5.86 1.45
N PRO A 30 7.58 6.95 0.92
CA PRO A 30 6.84 8.02 0.25
C PRO A 30 6.11 7.59 -1.03
N GLN A 31 6.62 6.62 -1.80
CA GLN A 31 5.94 6.13 -2.99
C GLN A 31 4.70 5.29 -2.66
N ILE A 32 4.75 4.49 -1.58
CA ILE A 32 3.58 3.72 -1.12
C ILE A 32 2.56 4.66 -0.50
N ASP A 33 3.02 5.67 0.24
CA ASP A 33 2.16 6.68 0.84
C ASP A 33 1.42 7.50 -0.23
N SER A 34 2.09 7.86 -1.33
CA SER A 34 1.46 8.52 -2.48
C SER A 34 0.34 7.65 -3.07
N LEU A 35 0.56 6.36 -3.27
CA LEU A 35 -0.47 5.44 -3.76
C LEU A 35 -1.66 5.34 -2.81
N ALA A 36 -1.41 5.37 -1.50
CA ALA A 36 -2.45 5.35 -0.48
C ALA A 36 -3.25 6.67 -0.42
N ALA A 37 -2.60 7.82 -0.65
CA ALA A 37 -3.23 9.14 -0.67
C ALA A 37 -4.08 9.39 -1.92
N ASP A 38 -3.60 8.92 -3.08
CA ASP A 38 -4.28 9.07 -4.38
C ASP A 38 -5.31 7.96 -4.66
N GLY A 39 -5.48 7.03 -3.72
CA GLY A 39 -6.27 5.81 -3.89
C GLY A 39 -7.07 5.43 -2.66
N VAL A 40 -7.22 4.11 -2.45
CA VAL A 40 -7.93 3.54 -1.31
C VAL A 40 -6.97 2.68 -0.50
N ARG A 41 -6.81 3.02 0.79
CA ARG A 41 -6.06 2.22 1.76
C ARG A 41 -7.02 1.41 2.62
N TYR A 42 -6.89 0.08 2.56
CA TYR A 42 -7.70 -0.82 3.38
C TYR A 42 -7.07 -0.97 4.77
N ALA A 43 -7.68 -0.39 5.80
CA ALA A 43 -7.18 -0.49 7.18
C ALA A 43 -7.28 -1.92 7.78
N ARG A 44 -8.07 -2.81 7.18
CA ARG A 44 -8.28 -4.20 7.62
C ARG A 44 -8.33 -5.13 6.42
N ALA A 45 -7.19 -5.75 6.09
CA ALA A 45 -7.05 -6.77 5.06
C ALA A 45 -6.36 -8.00 5.68
N TYR A 46 -6.88 -9.20 5.41
CA TYR A 46 -6.41 -10.45 6.01
C TYR A 46 -6.12 -11.47 4.89
N SER A 47 -5.01 -12.20 5.03
CA SER A 47 -4.78 -13.42 4.24
C SER A 47 -5.49 -14.60 4.89
N THR A 48 -5.98 -15.53 4.08
CA THR A 48 -6.46 -16.84 4.54
C THR A 48 -5.31 -17.74 4.96
#